data_AF-A0A370G7N1-F1
#
_entry.id   AF-A0A370G7N1-F1
#
_cell.length_a   1.000
_cell.length_b   1.000
_cell.length_c   1.000
_cell.angle_alpha   90.00
_cell.angle_beta   90.00
_cell.angle_gamma   90.00
#
_symmetry.space_group_name_H-M   'P 1'
#
loop_
_entity.id
_entity.type
_entity.pdbx_description
1 polymer ?
#
loop_
_entity_poly.entity_id
_entity_poly.type
_entity_poly.pdbx_seq_one_letter_code
_entity_poly.pdbx_strand_id
1 'polypeptide(L)'
;MVHFDYNDGNYSIDFDTGQMTVYDFDNSCYFWYMFDLAGLWTQGVGWIQFEPDADKRKKFMDYYFETVLEGYRSETVLEDAMLDQLPLFIQVTLMEAIVDAFEVLLNNGEEPEVDEELSYLIKCLEDDIPYKGFFHDIYSWEAPFEYEKRTV
;
A
#
# COMPACT_ATOMS: atom_id res chain seq x y z
N MET A 1 -14.48 10.96 6.64
CA MET A 1 -13.15 11.58 6.53
C MET A 1 -12.16 10.52 6.91
N VAL A 2 -11.07 10.43 6.15
CA VAL A 2 -9.99 9.44 6.29
C VAL A 2 -8.67 10.18 6.46
N HIS A 3 -7.64 9.48 6.91
CA HIS A 3 -6.30 10.05 7.00
C HIS A 3 -5.70 10.32 5.61
N PHE A 4 -6.02 9.44 4.64
CA PHE A 4 -5.52 9.47 3.26
C PHE A 4 -4.02 9.20 3.10
N ASP A 5 -3.30 9.00 4.21
CA ASP A 5 -1.89 8.61 4.22
C ASP A 5 -1.56 7.84 5.52
N TYR A 6 -2.41 6.89 5.90
CA TYR A 6 -2.18 6.13 7.13
C TYR A 6 -1.16 5.01 6.89
N ASN A 7 0.04 5.15 7.47
CA ASN A 7 1.16 4.21 7.31
C ASN A 7 2.03 4.10 8.59
N ASP A 8 3.00 3.17 8.60
CA ASP A 8 3.88 2.87 9.76
C ASP A 8 4.77 4.06 10.18
N GLY A 9 4.90 5.09 9.34
CA GLY A 9 5.55 6.36 9.67
C GLY A 9 4.65 7.34 10.42
N ASN A 10 3.33 7.23 10.28
CA ASN A 10 2.34 8.21 10.72
C ASN A 10 1.63 7.84 12.03
N TYR A 11 2.19 6.88 12.76
CA TYR A 11 1.81 6.62 14.15
C TYR A 11 3.00 6.17 14.99
N SER A 12 2.89 6.39 16.30
CA SER A 12 3.81 5.84 17.29
C SER A 12 3.07 4.94 18.26
N ILE A 13 3.72 3.86 18.71
CA ILE A 13 3.21 2.97 19.75
C ILE A 13 4.02 3.20 21.03
N ASP A 14 3.34 3.51 22.12
CA ASP A 14 3.92 3.36 23.46
C ASP A 14 3.99 1.86 23.78
N PHE A 15 5.20 1.30 23.81
CA PHE A 15 5.39 -0.15 24.03
C PHE A 15 5.10 -0.60 25.46
N ASP A 16 5.02 0.31 26.45
CA ASP A 16 4.66 -0.05 27.82
C ASP A 16 3.13 -0.21 27.97
N THR A 17 2.35 0.57 27.22
CA THR A 17 0.88 0.62 27.34
C THR A 17 0.13 0.04 26.14
N GLY A 18 0.81 -0.11 24.99
CA GLY A 18 0.20 -0.43 23.71
C GLY A 18 -0.59 0.73 23.09
N GLN A 19 -0.51 1.94 23.66
CA GLN A 19 -1.26 3.09 23.16
C GLN A 19 -0.67 3.59 21.83
N MET A 20 -1.53 3.68 20.81
CA MET A 20 -1.19 4.28 19.53
C MET A 20 -1.51 5.76 19.52
N THR A 21 -0.61 6.59 18.98
CA THR A 21 -0.85 8.00 18.69
C THR A 21 -0.61 8.23 17.21
N VAL A 22 -1.66 8.64 16.50
CA VAL A 22 -1.62 8.96 15.05
C VAL A 22 -1.33 10.44 14.88
N TYR A 23 -0.55 10.79 13.85
CA TYR A 23 -0.17 12.15 13.49
C TYR A 23 -0.02 12.28 11.97
N ASP A 24 0.29 13.48 11.49
CA ASP A 24 0.43 13.82 10.06
C ASP A 24 -0.89 13.83 9.25
N PHE A 25 -1.83 14.67 9.67
CA PHE A 25 -3.17 14.76 9.08
C PHE A 25 -3.29 15.79 7.93
N ASP A 26 -2.19 16.24 7.32
CA ASP A 26 -2.22 17.26 6.26
C ASP A 26 -2.91 16.79 4.96
N ASN A 27 -2.88 15.47 4.70
CA ASN A 27 -3.55 14.84 3.55
C ASN A 27 -5.01 14.43 3.82
N SER A 28 -5.52 14.62 5.04
CA SER A 28 -6.85 14.14 5.42
C SER A 28 -7.98 14.71 4.58
N CYS A 29 -8.84 13.83 4.06
CA CYS A 29 -9.92 14.23 3.17
C CYS A 29 -11.20 13.37 3.31
N TYR A 30 -12.24 13.72 2.55
CA TYR A 30 -13.44 12.88 2.44
C TYR A 30 -13.22 11.81 1.37
N PHE A 31 -13.01 10.59 1.82
CA PHE A 31 -12.89 9.43 0.93
C PHE A 31 -13.45 8.17 1.61
N TRP A 32 -13.38 7.03 0.91
CA TRP A 32 -13.85 5.75 1.42
C TRP A 32 -12.91 5.18 2.47
N TYR A 33 -13.45 4.66 3.58
CA TYR A 33 -12.65 4.00 4.63
C TYR A 33 -11.78 2.87 4.11
N MET A 34 -12.23 2.19 3.05
CA MET A 34 -11.49 1.12 2.39
C MET A 34 -10.16 1.59 1.79
N PHE A 35 -9.98 2.89 1.52
CA PHE A 35 -8.70 3.42 1.05
C PHE A 35 -7.62 3.38 2.14
N ASP A 36 -7.89 3.90 3.34
CA ASP A 36 -6.94 3.80 4.47
C ASP A 36 -6.62 2.33 4.80
N LEU A 37 -7.64 1.45 4.74
CA LEU A 37 -7.44 0.01 4.96
C LEU A 37 -6.62 -0.66 3.84
N ALA A 38 -6.78 -0.24 2.58
CA ALA A 38 -5.93 -0.69 1.50
C ALA A 38 -4.49 -0.18 1.67
N GLY A 39 -4.31 1.06 2.13
CA GLY A 39 -3.03 1.60 2.57
C GLY A 39 -2.37 0.71 3.62
N LEU A 40 -3.09 0.36 4.69
CA LEU A 40 -2.61 -0.57 5.71
C LEU A 40 -2.23 -1.94 5.15
N TRP A 41 -3.06 -2.49 4.26
CA TRP A 41 -2.73 -3.74 3.58
C TRP A 41 -1.38 -3.63 2.86
N THR A 42 -1.09 -2.50 2.20
CA THR A 42 0.21 -2.32 1.53
C THR A 42 1.38 -2.18 2.50
N GLN A 43 1.18 -1.70 3.73
CA GLN A 43 2.25 -1.64 4.75
C GLN A 43 2.63 -3.04 5.27
N GLY A 44 1.66 -3.95 5.38
CA GLY A 44 1.89 -5.34 5.76
C GLY A 44 2.91 -6.08 4.89
N VAL A 45 3.05 -5.66 3.63
CA VAL A 45 4.02 -6.20 2.66
C VAL A 45 5.45 -6.14 3.19
N GLY A 46 5.84 -5.05 3.86
CA GLY A 46 7.21 -4.84 4.34
C GLY A 46 7.72 -5.95 5.27
N TRP A 47 6.80 -6.63 5.97
CA TRP A 47 7.09 -7.70 6.91
C TRP A 47 7.41 -9.05 6.25
N ILE A 48 7.04 -9.24 4.98
CA ILE A 48 7.16 -10.53 4.30
C ILE A 48 7.71 -10.43 2.87
N GLN A 49 8.14 -9.25 2.43
CA GLN A 49 8.61 -9.00 1.06
C GLN A 49 9.78 -9.90 0.62
N PHE A 50 10.68 -10.29 1.53
CA PHE A 50 11.83 -11.14 1.21
C PHE A 50 11.54 -12.65 1.24
N GLU A 51 10.29 -13.07 1.48
CA GLU A 51 9.93 -14.49 1.40
C GLU A 51 9.79 -14.92 -0.07
N PRO A 52 10.58 -15.90 -0.55
CA PRO A 52 10.55 -16.32 -1.95
C PRO A 52 9.24 -17.00 -2.38
N ASP A 53 8.52 -17.63 -1.44
CA ASP A 53 7.30 -18.37 -1.73
C ASP A 53 6.07 -17.45 -1.72
N ALA A 54 5.43 -17.28 -2.89
CA ALA A 54 4.23 -16.46 -3.04
C ALA A 54 3.04 -16.93 -2.18
N ASP A 55 2.86 -18.24 -1.99
CA ASP A 55 1.79 -18.79 -1.16
C ASP A 55 2.04 -18.48 0.32
N LYS A 56 3.30 -18.49 0.77
CA LYS A 56 3.64 -18.08 2.14
C LYS A 56 3.41 -16.59 2.36
N ARG A 57 3.79 -15.75 1.39
CA ARG A 57 3.48 -14.31 1.41
C ARG A 57 1.97 -14.09 1.48
N LYS A 58 1.19 -14.79 0.66
CA LYS A 58 -0.27 -14.68 0.67
C LYS A 58 -0.86 -15.07 2.02
N LYS A 59 -0.47 -16.22 2.58
CA LYS A 59 -0.94 -16.67 3.91
C LYS A 59 -0.60 -15.68 5.01
N PHE A 60 0.59 -15.07 4.97
CA PHE A 60 0.97 -14.03 5.91
C PHE A 60 0.08 -12.80 5.76
N MET A 61 -0.13 -12.32 4.53
CA MET A 61 -0.95 -11.13 4.26
C MET A 61 -2.43 -11.36 4.64
N ASP A 62 -2.97 -12.56 4.40
CA ASP A 62 -4.31 -12.94 4.83
C ASP A 62 -4.41 -12.84 6.36
N TYR A 63 -3.47 -13.43 7.11
CA TYR A 63 -3.43 -13.38 8.59
C TYR A 63 -3.24 -11.95 9.14
N TYR A 64 -2.30 -11.20 8.55
CA TYR A 64 -2.03 -9.81 8.92
C TYR A 64 -3.31 -8.97 8.77
N PHE A 65 -3.97 -9.07 7.62
CA PHE A 65 -5.13 -8.24 7.34
C PHE A 65 -6.36 -8.69 8.12
N GLU A 66 -6.53 -9.99 8.39
CA GLU A 66 -7.55 -10.47 9.35
C GLU A 66 -7.37 -9.83 10.73
N THR A 67 -6.13 -9.74 11.23
CA THR A 67 -5.82 -9.07 12.51
C THR A 67 -6.20 -7.58 12.48
N VAL A 68 -5.87 -6.88 11.39
CA VAL A 68 -6.25 -5.47 11.18
C VAL A 68 -7.78 -5.31 11.18
N LEU A 69 -8.49 -6.18 10.46
CA LEU A 69 -9.94 -6.12 10.33
C LEU A 69 -10.67 -6.47 11.63
N GLU A 70 -10.15 -7.39 12.43
CA GLU A 70 -10.69 -7.70 13.77
C GLU A 70 -10.64 -6.46 14.67
N GLY A 71 -9.51 -5.75 14.70
CA GLY A 71 -9.38 -4.49 15.43
C GLY A 71 -10.27 -3.39 14.87
N TYR A 72 -10.30 -3.21 13.54
CA TYR A 72 -11.13 -2.18 12.91
C TYR A 72 -12.63 -2.38 13.20
N ARG A 73 -13.09 -3.64 13.12
CA ARG A 73 -14.49 -4.02 13.35
C ARG A 73 -14.94 -3.94 14.81
N SER A 74 -14.02 -3.88 15.77
CA SER A 74 -14.40 -3.64 17.17
C SER A 74 -14.95 -2.23 17.39
N GLU A 75 -14.50 -1.26 16.59
CA GLU A 75 -14.87 0.15 16.73
C GLU A 75 -15.79 0.66 15.61
N THR A 76 -15.69 0.08 14.40
CA THR A 76 -16.40 0.58 13.20
C THR A 76 -17.08 -0.54 12.43
N VAL A 77 -18.35 -0.34 12.05
CA VAL A 77 -19.07 -1.27 11.17
C VAL A 77 -18.53 -1.14 9.74
N LEU A 78 -18.02 -2.25 9.21
CA LEU A 78 -17.53 -2.35 7.83
C LEU A 78 -18.27 -3.48 7.12
N GLU A 79 -19.08 -3.11 6.13
CA GLU A 79 -19.85 -4.06 5.31
C GLU A 79 -18.92 -4.96 4.48
N ASP A 80 -19.26 -6.25 4.37
CA ASP A 80 -18.48 -7.20 3.56
C ASP A 80 -18.37 -6.75 2.09
N ALA A 81 -19.41 -6.10 1.56
CA ALA A 81 -19.40 -5.56 0.20
C ALA A 81 -18.29 -4.51 -0.02
N MET A 82 -17.85 -3.80 1.04
CA MET A 82 -16.69 -2.90 0.94
C MET A 82 -15.38 -3.67 0.98
N LEU A 83 -15.29 -4.75 1.76
CA LEU A 83 -14.11 -5.63 1.75
C LEU A 83 -13.89 -6.29 0.38
N ASP A 84 -14.96 -6.64 -0.32
CA ASP A 84 -14.88 -7.16 -1.69
C ASP A 84 -14.22 -6.16 -2.66
N GLN A 85 -14.17 -4.86 -2.31
CA GLN A 85 -13.50 -3.82 -3.08
C GLN A 85 -12.02 -3.63 -2.71
N LEU A 86 -11.47 -4.39 -1.76
CA LEU A 86 -10.06 -4.26 -1.39
C LEU A 86 -9.10 -4.30 -2.59
N PRO A 87 -9.23 -5.23 -3.57
CA PRO A 87 -8.34 -5.23 -4.74
C PRO A 87 -8.41 -3.94 -5.55
N LEU A 88 -9.61 -3.37 -5.70
CA LEU A 88 -9.81 -2.09 -6.37
C LEU A 88 -9.11 -0.96 -5.61
N PHE A 89 -9.27 -0.88 -4.29
CA PHE A 89 -8.63 0.17 -3.51
C PHE A 89 -7.11 0.04 -3.45
N ILE A 90 -6.54 -1.17 -3.52
CA ILE A 90 -5.10 -1.37 -3.70
C ILE A 90 -4.63 -0.85 -5.07
N GLN A 91 -5.45 -0.97 -6.11
CA GLN A 91 -5.14 -0.36 -7.41
C GLN A 91 -5.22 1.17 -7.33
N VAL A 92 -6.17 1.72 -6.57
CA VAL A 92 -6.27 3.18 -6.34
C VAL A 92 -5.04 3.69 -5.58
N THR A 93 -4.54 3.00 -4.55
CA THR A 93 -3.30 3.40 -3.85
C THR A 93 -2.08 3.31 -4.76
N LEU A 94 -2.05 2.34 -5.68
CA LEU A 94 -1.01 2.28 -6.70
C LEU A 94 -1.07 3.47 -7.66
N MET A 95 -2.25 3.85 -8.14
CA MET A 95 -2.42 5.02 -9.00
C MET A 95 -2.03 6.32 -8.29
N GLU A 96 -2.41 6.46 -7.03
CA GLU A 96 -2.08 7.61 -6.19
C GLU A 96 -0.55 7.74 -6.03
N ALA A 97 0.14 6.66 -5.68
CA ALA A 97 1.61 6.64 -5.57
C ALA A 97 2.34 7.03 -6.88
N ILE A 98 1.81 6.62 -8.04
CA ILE A 98 2.39 7.02 -9.34
C ILE A 98 2.22 8.52 -9.57
N VAL A 99 1.05 9.08 -9.25
CA VAL A 99 0.78 10.51 -9.42
C VAL A 99 1.63 11.34 -8.46
N ASP A 100 1.71 10.92 -7.20
CA ASP A 100 2.53 11.56 -6.17
C ASP A 100 4.01 11.61 -6.59
N ALA A 101 4.56 10.49 -7.07
CA ALA A 101 5.96 10.45 -7.55
C ALA A 101 6.22 11.51 -8.65
N PHE A 102 5.32 11.66 -9.62
CA PHE A 102 5.46 12.70 -10.64
C PHE A 102 5.26 14.12 -10.10
N GLU A 103 4.36 14.31 -9.14
CA GLU A 103 4.16 15.60 -8.49
C GLU A 103 5.41 16.03 -7.70
N VAL A 104 6.04 15.10 -6.97
CA VAL A 104 7.28 15.34 -6.23
C VAL A 104 8.42 15.75 -7.18
N LEU A 105 8.63 15.00 -8.26
CA LEU A 105 9.64 15.33 -9.28
C LEU A 105 9.43 16.74 -9.85
N LEU A 106 8.18 17.06 -10.20
CA LEU A 106 7.82 18.39 -10.72
C LEU A 106 8.09 19.50 -9.70
N ASN A 107 7.71 19.29 -8.44
CA ASN A 107 7.89 20.26 -7.37
C ASN A 107 9.37 20.49 -7.01
N ASN A 108 10.21 19.46 -7.20
CA ASN A 108 11.66 19.57 -7.01
C ASN A 108 12.40 20.15 -8.23
N GLY A 109 11.71 20.30 -9.37
CA GLY A 109 12.33 20.73 -10.63
C GLY A 109 13.28 19.69 -11.23
N GLU A 110 13.00 18.42 -10.95
CA GLU A 110 13.73 17.27 -11.50
C GLU A 110 13.16 16.91 -12.88
N GLU A 111 14.01 16.37 -13.75
CA GLU A 111 13.53 15.81 -15.02
C GLU A 111 12.73 14.53 -14.72
N PRO A 112 11.68 14.20 -15.49
CA PRO A 112 10.93 12.97 -15.30
C PRO A 112 11.81 11.73 -15.53
N GLU A 113 12.38 11.19 -14.45
CA GLU A 113 13.04 9.88 -14.44
C GLU A 113 12.07 8.85 -13.87
N VAL A 114 11.94 7.72 -14.57
CA VAL A 114 11.18 6.56 -14.08
C VAL A 114 12.20 5.53 -13.63
N ASP A 115 12.47 5.54 -12.32
CA ASP A 115 13.32 4.57 -11.66
C ASP A 115 12.69 3.16 -11.65
N GLU A 116 13.41 2.21 -11.06
CA GLU A 116 13.00 0.81 -11.03
C GLU A 116 11.66 0.60 -10.29
N GLU A 117 11.43 1.32 -9.20
CA GLU A 117 10.21 1.21 -8.38
C GLU A 117 9.01 1.81 -9.10
N LEU A 118 9.14 3.04 -9.60
CA LEU A 118 8.08 3.68 -10.37
C LEU A 118 7.78 2.89 -11.66
N SER A 119 8.80 2.34 -12.32
CA SER A 119 8.62 1.46 -13.48
C SER A 119 7.80 0.21 -13.15
N TYR A 120 8.06 -0.39 -11.98
CA TYR A 120 7.33 -1.57 -11.51
C TYR A 120 5.86 -1.25 -11.23
N LEU A 121 5.57 -0.14 -10.56
CA LEU A 121 4.20 0.30 -10.31
C LEU A 121 3.44 0.57 -11.62
N ILE A 122 4.06 1.31 -12.55
CA ILE A 122 3.47 1.56 -13.87
C ILE A 122 3.24 0.24 -14.61
N LYS A 123 4.18 -0.71 -14.52
CA LYS A 123 4.05 -2.03 -15.17
C LYS A 123 2.85 -2.79 -14.63
N CYS A 124 2.66 -2.77 -13.31
CA CYS A 124 1.49 -3.39 -12.67
C CYS A 124 0.19 -2.72 -13.13
N LEU A 125 0.17 -1.39 -13.27
CA LEU A 125 -1.02 -0.66 -13.73
C LEU A 125 -1.36 -0.97 -15.20
N GLU A 126 -0.37 -0.93 -16.09
CA GLU A 126 -0.55 -1.14 -17.54
C GLU A 126 -1.01 -2.56 -17.87
N ASP A 127 -0.48 -3.55 -17.15
CA ASP A 127 -0.78 -4.97 -17.37
C ASP A 127 -1.97 -5.49 -16.52
N ASP A 128 -2.63 -4.61 -15.75
CA ASP A 128 -3.73 -4.95 -14.84
C ASP A 128 -3.33 -6.04 -13.82
N ILE A 129 -2.12 -5.94 -13.27
CA ILE A 129 -1.57 -6.90 -12.31
C ILE A 129 -2.07 -6.52 -10.90
N PRO A 130 -2.86 -7.37 -10.23
CA PRO A 130 -3.46 -7.05 -8.94
C PRO A 130 -2.42 -7.05 -7.81
N TYR A 131 -2.80 -6.48 -6.66
CA TYR A 131 -1.99 -6.49 -5.43
C TYR A 131 -0.56 -5.94 -5.61
N LYS A 132 -0.40 -4.92 -6.46
CA LYS A 132 0.91 -4.34 -6.82
C LYS A 132 1.90 -5.43 -7.28
N GLY A 133 1.41 -6.45 -7.99
CA GLY A 133 2.21 -7.58 -8.45
C GLY A 133 2.81 -8.46 -7.36
N PHE A 134 2.48 -8.25 -6.07
CA PHE A 134 3.15 -8.93 -4.98
C PHE A 134 3.13 -10.46 -5.15
N PHE A 135 1.98 -11.04 -5.48
CA PHE A 135 1.86 -12.50 -5.68
C PHE A 135 2.10 -12.96 -7.13
N HIS A 136 2.57 -12.07 -8.01
CA HIS A 136 2.71 -12.33 -9.45
C HIS A 136 4.14 -12.73 -9.80
N ASP A 137 4.32 -13.41 -10.94
CA ASP A 137 5.62 -13.89 -11.44
C ASP A 137 6.62 -12.77 -11.78
N ILE A 138 6.17 -11.51 -11.86
CA ILE A 138 7.06 -10.35 -12.08
C ILE A 138 7.79 -9.96 -10.80
N TYR A 139 7.31 -10.40 -9.64
CA TYR A 139 7.86 -10.03 -8.35
C TYR A 139 9.16 -10.79 -8.08
N SER A 140 10.21 -10.07 -7.73
CA SER A 140 11.47 -10.63 -7.25
C SER A 140 11.58 -10.45 -5.74
N TRP A 141 11.81 -11.53 -4.99
CA TRP A 141 12.09 -11.43 -3.55
C TRP A 141 13.53 -10.94 -3.28
N GLU A 142 14.43 -11.05 -4.27
CA GLU A 142 15.81 -10.53 -4.19
C GLU A 142 15.87 -9.03 -4.45
N ALA A 143 14.92 -8.52 -5.24
CA ALA A 143 14.76 -7.11 -5.59
C ALA A 143 13.26 -6.73 -5.57
N PRO A 144 12.64 -6.62 -4.38
CA PRO A 144 11.22 -6.32 -4.25
C PRO A 144 10.81 -5.05 -4.98
N PHE A 145 9.72 -5.12 -5.75
CA PHE A 145 9.13 -3.96 -6.42
C PHE A 145 10.05 -3.24 -7.41
N GLU A 146 11.11 -3.89 -7.91
CA GLU A 146 11.97 -3.34 -8.95
C GLU A 146 11.60 -3.87 -10.34
N TYR A 147 11.62 -3.00 -11.35
CA TYR A 147 11.49 -3.36 -12.76
C TYR A 147 12.49 -2.58 -13.62
N GLU A 148 12.65 -2.95 -14.88
CA GLU A 148 13.58 -2.27 -15.79
C GLU A 148 13.24 -0.76 -15.90
N LYS A 149 14.24 0.12 -15.70
CA LYS A 149 14.09 1.57 -15.85
C LYS A 149 13.51 1.92 -17.22
N ARG A 150 12.62 2.92 -17.24
CA ARG A 150 12.05 3.42 -18.50
C ARG A 150 12.75 4.71 -18.92
N THR A 151 13.03 4.84 -20.21
CA THR A 151 13.42 6.13 -20.79
C THR A 151 12.13 6.86 -21.17
N VAL A 152 11.88 8.01 -20.55
CA VAL A 152 10.75 8.90 -20.86
C VAL A 152 11.15 9.88 -21.97
#